data_AF-Q6ZJJ7-F1
#
_entry.id   AF-Q6ZJJ7-F1
#
_cell.length_a   1.000
_cell.length_b   1.000
_cell.length_c   1.000
_cell.angle_alpha   90.00
_cell.angle_beta   90.00
_cell.angle_gamma   90.00
#
_symmetry.space_group_name_H-M   'P 1'
#
loop_
_entity.id
_entity.type
_entity.pdbx_description
1 polymer ?
#
loop_
_entity_poly.entity_id
_entity_poly.type
_entity_poly.pdbx_seq_one_letter_code
_entity_poly.pdbx_strand_id
1 'polypeptide(L)'
;MPLWGTGSSAASAAAEGSAAGGDGAARSSSGGAAVIRSLLPTRRRLRLDPPSKLFFPYEPGKQVRSAVKIKNISKSHVAFKFQTTAPKSCFMRPPGGILAPGESIIATVFKFVEHPENNEKPLDQKCKVKFKIVSLKVKGPMEYVPELFDEQKNQVAVEQILRVVFLDAERQTPQMDKLKRQLAEAEAALEARKKPPEDTGPRIVGEGLVIDEWKERRERYLARQQIEGVDSA
;
A
#
# COMPACT_ATOMS: atom_id res chain seq x y z
N MET A 1 27.35 9.50 -63.61
CA MET A 1 26.74 8.81 -64.77
C MET A 1 25.77 7.74 -64.25
N PRO A 2 24.73 7.36 -65.01
CA PRO A 2 23.53 6.67 -64.48
C PRO A 2 23.38 5.22 -65.03
N LEU A 3 22.11 4.77 -65.21
CA LEU A 3 21.58 3.48 -65.71
C LEU A 3 21.72 2.30 -64.74
N TRP A 4 20.71 1.45 -64.47
CA TRP A 4 19.26 1.45 -64.80
C TRP A 4 18.45 0.93 -63.57
N GLY A 5 17.13 0.70 -63.50
CA GLY A 5 16.06 0.50 -64.51
C GLY A 5 15.52 -0.94 -64.44
N THR A 6 14.52 -1.25 -63.60
CA THR A 6 13.04 -1.25 -63.87
C THR A 6 12.48 -2.44 -64.65
N GLY A 7 11.37 -3.00 -64.14
CA GLY A 7 10.38 -3.78 -64.88
C GLY A 7 10.33 -5.28 -64.54
N SER A 8 9.23 -6.00 -64.81
CA SER A 8 7.84 -5.56 -65.02
C SER A 8 6.90 -6.79 -65.11
N SER A 9 5.64 -6.66 -64.66
CA SER A 9 4.51 -7.56 -65.01
C SER A 9 4.67 -9.05 -64.60
N ALA A 10 3.69 -9.96 -64.72
CA ALA A 10 2.30 -9.88 -65.20
C ALA A 10 1.36 -10.75 -64.31
N ALA A 11 0.06 -10.76 -64.63
CA ALA A 11 -0.99 -11.43 -63.85
C ALA A 11 -1.32 -12.87 -64.31
N SER A 12 -2.31 -13.48 -63.64
CA SER A 12 -3.08 -14.70 -64.00
C SER A 12 -2.30 -16.04 -63.89
N ALA A 13 -2.88 -17.13 -63.39
CA ALA A 13 -4.21 -17.67 -63.72
C ALA A 13 -4.93 -18.36 -62.55
N ALA A 14 -6.24 -18.54 -62.71
CA ALA A 14 -7.07 -19.41 -61.87
C ALA A 14 -7.02 -20.87 -62.37
N ALA A 15 -7.29 -21.82 -61.48
CA ALA A 15 -7.73 -23.16 -61.84
C ALA A 15 -8.68 -23.69 -60.77
N GLU A 16 -9.92 -23.97 -61.17
CA GLU A 16 -10.90 -24.68 -60.34
C GLU A 16 -10.60 -26.18 -60.31
N GLY A 17 -10.99 -26.86 -59.23
CA GLY A 17 -10.87 -28.31 -59.09
C GLY A 17 -11.84 -28.80 -58.01
N SER A 18 -12.76 -29.70 -58.37
CA SER A 18 -14.03 -29.87 -57.66
C SER A 18 -14.17 -31.21 -56.93
N ALA A 19 -14.82 -31.14 -55.76
CA ALA A 19 -15.73 -32.13 -55.15
C ALA A 19 -15.26 -33.52 -54.67
N ALA A 20 -16.03 -33.99 -53.66
CA ALA A 20 -16.09 -35.33 -53.05
C ALA A 20 -14.82 -35.84 -52.32
N GLY A 21 -14.91 -36.50 -51.16
CA GLY A 21 -16.06 -36.87 -50.33
C GLY A 21 -15.65 -38.06 -49.42
N GLY A 22 -16.07 -38.10 -48.16
CA GLY A 22 -15.71 -39.21 -47.26
C GLY A 22 -15.97 -38.94 -45.78
N ASP A 23 -16.59 -39.92 -45.11
CA ASP A 23 -17.18 -39.80 -43.79
C ASP A 23 -16.22 -39.86 -42.58
N GLY A 24 -16.71 -39.33 -41.46
CA GLY A 24 -16.75 -40.10 -40.21
C GLY A 24 -15.49 -40.19 -39.35
N ALA A 25 -15.31 -39.22 -38.44
CA ALA A 25 -14.70 -39.48 -37.14
C ALA A 25 -15.14 -38.44 -36.10
N ALA A 26 -16.06 -38.80 -35.21
CA ALA A 26 -16.37 -37.99 -34.04
C ALA A 26 -15.14 -37.96 -33.10
N ARG A 27 -14.55 -36.77 -32.90
CA ARG A 27 -13.55 -36.56 -31.85
C ARG A 27 -14.08 -35.51 -30.88
N SER A 28 -14.50 -35.98 -29.71
CA SER A 28 -14.87 -35.13 -28.58
C SER A 28 -13.64 -34.41 -28.03
N SER A 29 -13.25 -33.29 -28.64
CA SER A 29 -12.37 -32.33 -27.99
C SER A 29 -13.19 -31.59 -26.94
N SER A 30 -13.11 -32.03 -25.68
CA SER A 30 -13.53 -31.25 -24.53
C SER A 30 -12.68 -29.98 -24.47
N GLY A 31 -13.14 -28.95 -25.16
CA GLY A 31 -12.50 -27.64 -25.21
C GLY A 31 -12.55 -27.00 -23.83
N GLY A 32 -11.58 -27.32 -22.99
CA GLY A 32 -11.34 -26.61 -21.75
C GLY A 32 -11.13 -25.15 -22.09
N ALA A 33 -12.12 -24.32 -21.78
CA ALA A 33 -12.12 -22.91 -22.15
C ALA A 33 -10.89 -22.25 -21.51
N ALA A 34 -9.87 -21.99 -22.34
CA ALA A 34 -8.68 -21.28 -21.91
C ALA A 34 -9.13 -19.89 -21.47
N VAL A 35 -9.16 -19.66 -20.16
CA VAL A 35 -9.48 -18.36 -19.57
C VAL A 35 -8.41 -17.36 -20.02
N ILE A 36 -8.72 -16.64 -21.10
CA ILE A 36 -7.92 -15.52 -21.60
C ILE A 36 -7.89 -14.49 -20.48
N ARG A 37 -6.80 -14.50 -19.70
CA ARG A 37 -6.53 -13.47 -18.69
C ARG A 37 -6.47 -12.16 -19.46
N SER A 38 -7.46 -11.29 -19.23
CA SER A 38 -7.61 -10.08 -20.02
C SER A 38 -6.34 -9.23 -19.90
N LEU A 39 -5.78 -8.87 -21.06
CA LEU A 39 -4.57 -8.05 -21.17
C LEU A 39 -4.80 -6.57 -20.78
N LEU A 40 -6.02 -6.25 -20.31
CA LEU A 40 -6.36 -4.94 -19.80
C LEU A 40 -5.69 -4.72 -18.44
N PRO A 41 -4.90 -3.64 -18.26
CA PRO A 41 -4.32 -3.31 -16.97
C PRO A 41 -5.41 -3.27 -15.89
N THR A 42 -5.21 -4.01 -14.80
CA THR A 42 -6.15 -4.01 -13.67
C THR A 42 -6.38 -2.57 -13.22
N ARG A 43 -7.61 -2.07 -13.34
CA ARG A 43 -7.94 -0.69 -12.92
C ARG A 43 -7.47 -0.48 -11.49
N ARG A 44 -6.64 0.56 -11.31
CA ARG A 44 -6.07 0.90 -10.00
C ARG A 44 -7.17 1.17 -9.00
N ARG A 45 -7.03 0.57 -7.81
CA ARG A 45 -7.97 0.73 -6.71
C ARG A 45 -7.54 1.86 -5.78
N LEU A 46 -6.24 2.18 -5.76
CA LEU A 46 -5.65 3.20 -4.90
C LEU A 46 -5.02 4.35 -5.71
N ARG A 47 -5.25 5.59 -5.27
CA ARG A 47 -4.53 6.78 -5.70
C ARG A 47 -3.54 7.19 -4.62
N LEU A 48 -2.29 7.41 -5.00
CA LEU A 48 -1.22 7.84 -4.10
C LEU A 48 -0.88 9.31 -4.33
N ASP A 49 -0.48 10.01 -3.26
CA ASP A 49 0.15 11.33 -3.33
C ASP A 49 1.33 11.41 -2.34
N PRO A 50 2.60 11.47 -2.83
CA PRO A 50 2.98 11.58 -4.23
C PRO A 50 2.73 10.30 -5.06
N PRO A 51 2.47 10.41 -6.37
CA PRO A 51 1.94 9.29 -7.17
C PRO A 51 2.97 8.22 -7.59
N SER A 52 4.27 8.53 -7.57
CA SER A 52 5.32 7.61 -8.07
C SER A 52 6.69 7.75 -7.39
N LYS A 53 6.82 8.66 -6.42
CA LYS A 53 8.06 9.01 -5.73
C LYS A 53 7.80 9.11 -4.23
N LEU A 54 8.78 8.75 -3.42
CA LEU A 54 8.85 9.13 -2.01
C LEU A 54 10.04 10.08 -1.84
N PHE A 55 9.83 11.14 -1.09
CA PHE A 55 10.80 12.20 -0.87
C PHE A 55 11.34 12.09 0.54
N PHE A 56 12.66 12.03 0.67
CA PHE A 56 13.34 11.96 1.97
C PHE A 56 14.40 13.06 2.05
N PRO A 57 14.54 13.76 3.18
CA PRO A 57 15.75 14.54 3.47
C PRO A 57 16.99 13.64 3.33
N TYR A 58 18.08 14.20 2.81
CA TYR A 58 19.36 13.49 2.76
C TYR A 58 20.17 13.76 4.03
N GLU A 59 20.15 12.80 4.95
CA GLU A 59 20.91 12.87 6.22
C GLU A 59 21.64 11.54 6.49
N PRO A 60 22.91 11.40 6.04
CA PRO A 60 23.72 10.19 6.28
C PRO A 60 23.82 9.81 7.76
N GLY A 61 23.74 8.51 8.04
CA GLY A 61 23.77 7.96 9.39
C GLY A 61 22.47 8.13 10.17
N LYS A 62 21.43 8.78 9.61
CA LYS A 62 20.15 9.03 10.29
C LYS A 62 18.99 8.22 9.72
N GLN A 63 17.97 8.04 10.56
CA GLN A 63 16.65 7.57 10.12
C GLN A 63 15.79 8.77 9.67
N VAL A 64 15.59 8.88 8.37
CA VAL A 64 14.80 9.92 7.72
C VAL A 64 13.38 9.44 7.41
N ARG A 65 12.45 10.38 7.21
CA ARG A 65 11.02 10.09 7.07
C ARG A 65 10.46 10.70 5.78
N SER A 66 9.59 9.95 5.10
CA SER A 66 8.73 10.39 4.00
C SER A 66 7.27 10.16 4.40
N ALA A 67 6.34 10.87 3.77
CA ALA A 67 4.91 10.61 3.90
C ALA A 67 4.27 10.28 2.54
N VAL A 68 3.22 9.47 2.54
CA VAL A 68 2.40 9.18 1.35
C VAL A 68 0.93 9.08 1.73
N LYS A 69 0.09 9.87 1.05
CA LYS A 69 -1.37 9.76 1.17
C LYS A 69 -1.86 8.67 0.23
N ILE A 70 -2.65 7.73 0.74
CA ILE A 70 -3.21 6.58 0.03
C ILE A 70 -4.73 6.71 0.11
N LYS A 71 -5.39 6.93 -1.03
CA LYS A 71 -6.85 7.05 -1.14
C LYS A 71 -7.43 5.88 -1.91
N ASN A 72 -8.45 5.21 -1.37
CA ASN A 72 -9.26 4.26 -2.10
C ASN A 72 -10.17 5.02 -3.08
N ILE A 73 -9.98 4.79 -4.38
CA ILE A 73 -10.78 5.41 -5.46
C ILE A 73 -11.79 4.42 -6.07
N SER A 74 -11.92 3.22 -5.49
CA SER A 74 -12.85 2.19 -5.93
C SER A 74 -14.18 2.25 -5.17
N LYS A 75 -15.21 1.60 -5.71
CA LYS A 75 -16.52 1.41 -5.06
C LYS A 75 -16.56 0.20 -4.10
N SER A 76 -15.42 -0.25 -3.58
CA SER A 76 -15.33 -1.44 -2.71
C SER A 76 -14.30 -1.22 -1.61
N HIS A 77 -14.38 -2.00 -0.53
CA HIS A 77 -13.34 -2.00 0.48
C HIS A 77 -12.05 -2.59 -0.09
N VAL A 78 -10.91 -2.01 0.27
CA VAL A 78 -9.60 -2.39 -0.26
C VAL A 78 -8.60 -2.54 0.87
N ALA A 79 -8.08 -3.74 1.04
CA ALA A 79 -6.88 -3.99 1.83
C ALA A 79 -5.64 -3.51 1.03
N PHE A 80 -4.67 -2.92 1.71
CA PHE A 80 -3.36 -2.59 1.14
C PHE A 80 -2.23 -3.11 2.04
N LYS A 81 -1.08 -3.45 1.44
CA LYS A 81 0.16 -3.68 2.19
C LYS A 81 1.39 -3.10 1.48
N PHE A 82 2.35 -2.65 2.29
CA PHE A 82 3.65 -2.17 1.85
C PHE A 82 4.60 -3.34 1.60
N GLN A 83 5.34 -3.30 0.50
CA GLN A 83 6.45 -4.19 0.19
C GLN A 83 7.68 -3.35 -0.20
N THR A 84 8.87 -3.80 0.20
CA THR A 84 10.14 -3.10 -0.05
C THR A 84 11.22 -4.10 -0.44
N THR A 85 12.14 -3.69 -1.32
CA THR A 85 13.36 -4.46 -1.61
C THR A 85 14.46 -4.27 -0.55
N ALA A 86 14.24 -3.40 0.44
CA ALA A 86 15.18 -3.13 1.54
C ALA A 86 14.45 -3.14 2.90
N PRO A 87 14.00 -4.31 3.40
CA PRO A 87 13.23 -4.40 4.64
C PRO A 87 14.06 -4.10 5.90
N LYS A 88 15.40 -4.28 5.86
CA LYS A 88 16.29 -3.97 6.98
C LYS A 88 16.42 -2.47 7.24
N SER A 89 16.40 -1.65 6.19
CA SER A 89 16.63 -0.20 6.26
C SER A 89 15.41 0.65 5.90
N CYS A 90 14.24 0.04 5.65
CA CYS A 90 13.00 0.78 5.41
C CYS A 90 11.71 0.03 5.78
N PHE A 91 10.78 0.74 6.41
CA PHE A 91 9.43 0.25 6.77
C PHE A 91 8.38 1.36 6.68
N MET A 92 7.09 1.00 6.68
CA MET A 92 5.97 1.94 6.65
C MET A 92 5.09 1.78 7.90
N ARG A 93 4.52 2.88 8.41
CA ARG A 93 3.51 2.89 9.47
C ARG A 93 2.22 3.55 8.98
N PRO A 94 1.06 2.87 9.05
CA PRO A 94 0.93 1.43 9.29
C PRO A 94 1.52 0.59 8.13
N PRO A 95 1.92 -0.68 8.35
CA PRO A 95 2.50 -1.53 7.30
C PRO A 95 1.46 -1.98 6.26
N GLY A 96 0.19 -1.99 6.64
CA GLY A 96 -0.97 -2.28 5.82
C GLY A 96 -2.24 -1.80 6.52
N GLY A 97 -3.39 -2.02 5.90
CA GLY A 97 -4.69 -1.63 6.44
C GLY A 97 -5.81 -1.89 5.45
N ILE A 98 -7.05 -1.60 5.86
CA ILE A 98 -8.22 -1.63 4.98
C ILE A 98 -8.78 -0.22 4.88
N LEU A 99 -9.18 0.16 3.66
CA LEU A 99 -9.79 1.45 3.35
C LEU A 99 -11.19 1.22 2.79
N ALA A 100 -12.19 1.88 3.37
CA ALA A 100 -13.53 1.99 2.82
C ALA A 100 -13.55 2.76 1.48
N PRO A 101 -14.60 2.64 0.66
CA PRO A 101 -14.74 3.42 -0.58
C PRO A 101 -14.58 4.92 -0.33
N GLY A 102 -13.64 5.57 -1.03
CA GLY A 102 -13.37 7.00 -0.87
C GLY A 102 -12.49 7.39 0.32
N GLU A 103 -12.23 6.49 1.26
CA GLU A 103 -11.37 6.74 2.43
C GLU A 103 -9.92 7.01 2.01
N SER A 104 -9.21 7.83 2.80
CA SER A 104 -7.77 8.01 2.66
C SER A 104 -7.05 7.98 3.99
N ILE A 105 -5.93 7.27 4.01
CA ILE A 105 -4.94 7.33 5.10
C ILE A 105 -3.71 8.09 4.61
N ILE A 106 -2.96 8.69 5.54
CA ILE A 106 -1.60 9.15 5.28
C ILE A 106 -0.63 8.29 6.09
N ALA A 107 0.35 7.71 5.41
CA ALA A 107 1.28 6.74 5.98
C ALA A 107 2.71 7.30 5.99
N THR A 108 3.42 7.06 7.07
CA THR A 108 4.82 7.49 7.24
C THR A 108 5.74 6.35 6.85
N VAL A 109 6.66 6.61 5.91
CA VAL A 109 7.71 5.68 5.49
C VAL A 109 9.02 6.13 6.12
N PHE A 110 9.66 5.23 6.86
CA PHE A 110 10.92 5.46 7.54
C PHE A 110 12.03 4.80 6.73
N LYS A 111 13.16 5.48 6.52
CA LYS A 111 14.33 4.94 5.83
C LYS A 111 15.60 5.32 6.58
N PHE A 112 16.52 4.38 6.79
CA PHE A 112 17.89 4.69 7.21
C PHE A 112 18.73 5.12 6.00
N VAL A 113 19.49 6.22 6.11
CA VAL A 113 20.46 6.64 5.09
C VAL A 113 21.83 6.13 5.51
N GLU A 114 22.35 5.15 4.77
CA GLU A 114 23.73 4.69 4.93
C GLU A 114 24.72 5.82 4.59
N HIS A 115 25.91 5.81 5.20
CA HIS A 115 26.97 6.72 4.79
C HIS A 115 27.46 6.36 3.37
N PRO A 116 27.87 7.34 2.55
CA PRO A 116 28.45 7.04 1.25
C PRO A 116 29.78 6.29 1.44
N GLU A 117 29.85 5.05 0.93
CA GLU A 117 31.03 4.19 1.04
C GLU A 117 32.15 4.55 0.04
N ASN A 118 31.91 5.51 -0.85
CA ASN A 118 32.87 5.98 -1.86
C ASN A 118 32.72 7.49 -2.09
N ASN A 119 33.73 8.12 -2.70
CA ASN A 119 33.82 9.55 -3.00
C ASN A 119 32.88 10.03 -4.14
N GLU A 120 31.80 9.29 -4.41
CA GLU A 120 30.76 9.65 -5.39
C GLU A 120 29.82 10.71 -4.80
N LYS A 121 29.30 11.61 -5.64
CA LYS A 121 28.35 12.64 -5.18
C LYS A 121 27.07 11.98 -4.64
N PRO A 122 26.71 12.17 -3.36
CA PRO A 122 25.65 11.40 -2.73
C PRO A 122 24.26 11.63 -3.32
N LEU A 123 24.00 12.80 -3.92
CA LEU A 123 22.74 13.11 -4.61
C LEU A 123 22.57 12.34 -5.92
N ASP A 124 23.67 11.92 -6.57
CA ASP A 124 23.66 11.08 -7.77
C ASP A 124 23.53 9.58 -7.45
N GLN A 125 23.59 9.20 -6.17
CA GLN A 125 23.36 7.84 -5.72
C GLN A 125 21.88 7.46 -5.94
N LYS A 126 21.58 7.00 -7.15
CA LYS A 126 20.28 6.49 -7.60
C LYS A 126 19.85 5.34 -6.70
N CYS A 127 19.14 5.66 -5.62
CA CYS A 127 18.74 4.70 -4.62
C CYS A 127 17.86 3.62 -5.27
N LYS A 128 18.46 2.43 -5.47
CA LYS A 128 17.87 1.31 -6.22
C LYS A 128 16.67 0.67 -5.50
N VAL A 129 16.41 1.08 -4.25
CA VAL A 129 15.30 0.61 -3.42
C VAL A 129 13.97 0.95 -4.09
N LYS A 130 13.18 -0.10 -4.31
CA LYS A 130 11.81 0.01 -4.84
C LYS A 130 10.83 -0.29 -3.72
N PHE A 131 9.94 0.65 -3.45
CA PHE A 131 8.77 0.40 -2.61
C PHE A 131 7.60 0.07 -3.51
N LYS A 132 6.70 -0.77 -3.02
CA LYS A 132 5.57 -1.27 -3.78
C LYS A 132 4.36 -1.31 -2.86
N ILE A 133 3.30 -0.60 -3.22
CA ILE A 133 2.00 -0.77 -2.59
C ILE A 133 1.23 -1.77 -3.43
N VAL A 134 0.77 -2.84 -2.78
CA VAL A 134 -0.16 -3.82 -3.36
C VAL A 134 -1.52 -3.69 -2.71
N SER A 135 -2.57 -4.07 -3.44
CA SER A 135 -3.94 -4.04 -2.94
C SER A 135 -4.68 -5.36 -3.14
N LEU A 136 -5.69 -5.60 -2.33
CA LEU A 136 -6.67 -6.68 -2.47
C LEU A 136 -8.06 -6.09 -2.25
N LYS A 137 -9.03 -6.41 -3.11
CA LYS A 137 -10.43 -6.05 -2.89
C LYS A 137 -11.02 -7.02 -1.86
N VAL A 138 -11.67 -6.50 -0.82
CA VAL A 138 -12.27 -7.31 0.26
C VAL A 138 -13.79 -7.16 0.33
N LYS A 139 -14.46 -8.11 0.97
CA LYS A 139 -15.93 -8.26 0.99
C LYS A 139 -16.59 -7.45 2.12
N GLY A 140 -16.34 -6.14 2.16
CA GLY A 140 -16.97 -5.22 3.13
C GLY A 140 -16.01 -4.73 4.21
N PRO A 141 -16.53 -4.07 5.27
CA PRO A 141 -15.75 -3.66 6.43
C PRO A 141 -15.32 -4.90 7.21
N MET A 142 -14.02 -4.98 7.50
CA MET A 142 -13.41 -6.07 8.27
C MET A 142 -12.07 -5.58 8.82
N GLU A 143 -11.50 -6.32 9.79
CA GLU A 143 -10.16 -6.04 10.30
C GLU A 143 -9.07 -6.43 9.28
N TYR A 144 -7.93 -5.74 9.33
CA TYR A 144 -6.79 -6.04 8.47
C TYR A 144 -6.05 -7.28 8.98
N VAL A 145 -6.05 -8.34 8.17
CA VAL A 145 -5.37 -9.60 8.43
C VAL A 145 -4.31 -9.82 7.32
N PRO A 146 -3.00 -9.88 7.63
CA PRO A 146 -1.94 -10.03 6.63
C PRO A 146 -2.12 -11.21 5.65
N GLU A 147 -2.65 -12.31 6.16
CA GLU A 147 -2.86 -13.62 5.53
C GLU A 147 -3.81 -13.55 4.33
N LEU A 148 -4.72 -12.57 4.29
CA LEU A 148 -5.67 -12.36 3.17
C LEU A 148 -4.96 -12.25 1.81
N PHE A 149 -3.78 -11.64 1.79
CA PHE A 149 -2.96 -11.49 0.59
C PHE A 149 -2.31 -12.81 0.16
N ASP A 150 -2.17 -13.76 1.08
CA ASP A 150 -1.57 -15.05 0.84
C ASP A 150 -2.63 -16.11 0.45
N GLU A 151 -3.84 -16.00 0.98
CA GLU A 151 -5.02 -16.73 0.51
C GLU A 151 -5.43 -16.32 -0.91
N GLN A 152 -5.43 -15.01 -1.20
CA GLN A 152 -6.01 -14.44 -2.43
C GLN A 152 -4.94 -13.90 -3.40
N LYS A 153 -3.75 -14.52 -3.44
CA LYS A 153 -2.59 -14.11 -4.28
C LYS A 153 -2.95 -13.72 -5.71
N ASN A 154 -3.84 -14.49 -6.35
CA ASN A 154 -4.28 -14.28 -7.73
C ASN A 154 -5.14 -13.01 -7.94
N GLN A 155 -5.66 -12.40 -6.88
CA GLN A 155 -6.47 -11.18 -6.91
C GLN A 155 -5.70 -9.92 -6.43
N VAL A 156 -4.47 -10.11 -5.94
CA VAL A 156 -3.59 -9.03 -5.48
C VAL A 156 -3.13 -8.20 -6.68
N ALA A 157 -3.42 -6.91 -6.66
CA ALA A 157 -2.99 -5.96 -7.69
C ALA A 157 -1.75 -5.18 -7.23
N VAL A 158 -0.84 -4.89 -8.15
CA VAL A 158 0.25 -3.94 -7.92
C VAL A 158 -0.26 -2.54 -8.22
N GLU A 159 -0.50 -1.74 -7.18
CA GLU A 159 -1.02 -0.39 -7.36
C GLU A 159 0.06 0.55 -7.85
N GLN A 160 1.19 0.64 -7.15
CA GLN A 160 2.28 1.54 -7.51
C GLN A 160 3.64 1.04 -7.03
N ILE A 161 4.67 1.27 -7.84
CA ILE A 161 6.08 1.18 -7.44
C ILE A 161 6.60 2.61 -7.21
N LEU A 162 6.95 2.95 -5.98
CA LEU A 162 7.48 4.26 -5.61
C LEU A 162 9.02 4.24 -5.66
N ARG A 163 9.62 5.27 -6.24
CA ARG A 163 11.07 5.49 -6.26
C ARG A 163 11.49 6.42 -5.13
N VAL A 164 12.60 6.13 -4.46
CA VAL A 164 13.25 7.09 -3.54
C VAL A 164 13.77 8.28 -4.35
N VAL A 165 13.52 9.48 -3.84
CA VAL A 165 14.21 10.71 -4.25
C VAL A 165 14.71 11.39 -2.98
N PHE A 166 16.01 11.62 -2.91
CA PHE A 166 16.60 12.43 -1.85
C PHE A 166 16.46 13.90 -2.17
N LEU A 167 16.18 14.69 -1.12
CA LEU A 167 16.12 16.14 -1.14
C LEU A 167 17.20 16.66 -0.21
N ASP A 168 17.85 17.74 -0.64
CA ASP A 168 18.75 18.51 0.19
C ASP A 168 17.99 19.02 1.43
N ALA A 169 18.48 18.70 2.62
CA ALA A 169 17.81 18.99 3.89
C ALA A 169 17.91 20.47 4.28
N GLU A 170 18.95 21.17 3.82
CA GLU A 170 19.17 22.60 4.09
C GLU A 170 18.37 23.48 3.13
N ARG A 171 18.11 22.99 1.92
CA ARG A 171 17.41 23.74 0.87
C ARG A 171 15.88 23.66 0.99
N GLN A 172 15.25 24.79 1.30
CA GLN A 172 13.79 24.92 1.17
C GLN A 172 13.36 24.77 -0.30
N THR A 173 12.38 23.90 -0.53
CA THR A 173 11.80 23.61 -1.85
C THR A 173 10.32 23.24 -1.68
N PRO A 174 9.45 23.47 -2.68
CA PRO A 174 8.04 23.08 -2.60
C PRO A 174 7.82 21.60 -2.26
N GLN A 175 8.73 20.72 -2.68
CA GLN A 175 8.74 19.30 -2.31
C GLN A 175 9.06 19.07 -0.83
N MET A 176 10.01 19.82 -0.25
CA MET A 176 10.31 19.76 1.19
C MET A 176 9.15 20.29 2.03
N ASP A 177 8.53 21.40 1.61
CA ASP A 177 7.44 22.01 2.37
C ASP A 177 6.18 21.14 2.32
N LYS A 178 5.88 20.56 1.15
CA LYS A 178 4.82 19.55 1.03
C LYS A 178 5.13 18.32 1.90
N LEU A 179 6.37 17.82 1.91
CA LEU A 179 6.73 16.67 2.75
C LEU A 179 6.55 16.99 4.24
N LYS A 180 7.04 18.13 4.72
CA LYS A 180 6.89 18.57 6.13
C LYS A 180 5.42 18.62 6.53
N ARG A 181 4.56 19.23 5.68
CA ARG A 181 3.11 19.27 5.90
C ARG A 181 2.48 17.87 5.94
N GLN A 182 2.87 16.98 5.04
CA GLN A 182 2.35 15.61 5.00
C GLN A 182 2.82 14.77 6.21
N LEU A 183 4.04 14.99 6.71
CA LEU A 183 4.51 14.35 7.95
C LEU A 183 3.72 14.85 9.17
N ALA A 184 3.46 16.16 9.27
CA ALA A 184 2.64 16.72 10.35
C ALA A 184 1.18 16.21 10.30
N GLU A 185 0.57 16.09 9.11
CA GLU A 185 -0.75 15.47 8.94
C GLU A 185 -0.74 13.99 9.39
N ALA A 186 0.34 13.25 9.14
CA ALA A 186 0.49 11.87 9.58
C ALA A 186 0.71 11.73 11.09
N GLU A 187 1.49 12.61 11.71
CA GLU A 187 1.66 12.65 13.16
C GLU A 187 0.33 13.00 13.85
N ALA A 188 -0.37 14.03 13.39
CA ALA A 188 -1.70 14.39 13.91
C ALA A 188 -2.72 13.24 13.77
N ALA A 189 -2.72 12.52 12.64
CA ALA A 189 -3.59 11.36 12.43
C ALA A 189 -3.22 10.15 13.32
N LEU A 190 -1.95 10.02 13.72
CA LEU A 190 -1.52 9.00 14.68
C LEU A 190 -1.89 9.38 16.12
N GLU A 191 -1.71 10.65 16.53
CA GLU A 191 -2.12 11.09 17.87
C GLU A 191 -3.65 11.07 18.05
N ALA A 192 -4.42 11.44 17.02
CA ALA A 192 -5.88 11.32 17.02
C ALA A 192 -6.38 9.87 17.16
N ARG A 193 -5.56 8.87 16.83
CA ARG A 193 -5.84 7.43 17.07
C ARG A 193 -5.41 6.94 18.44
N LYS A 194 -4.53 7.65 19.15
CA LYS A 194 -4.12 7.34 20.53
C LYS A 194 -5.00 8.01 21.57
N LYS A 195 -5.52 9.20 21.27
CA LYS A 195 -6.47 9.89 22.14
C LYS A 195 -7.73 9.01 22.28
N PRO A 196 -8.19 8.70 23.51
CA PRO A 196 -9.51 8.12 23.69
C PRO A 196 -10.56 9.03 23.00
N PRO A 197 -11.68 8.48 22.51
CA PRO A 197 -12.76 9.33 22.03
C PRO A 197 -13.15 10.30 23.14
N GLU A 198 -13.03 11.61 22.88
CA GLU A 198 -13.48 12.62 23.82
C GLU A 198 -14.99 12.48 23.97
N ASP A 199 -15.40 12.05 25.16
CA ASP A 199 -16.80 11.90 25.53
C ASP A 199 -17.48 13.27 25.44
N THR A 200 -18.12 13.48 24.29
CA THR A 200 -18.89 14.67 23.96
C THR A 200 -20.37 14.30 23.92
N GLY A 201 -20.80 13.39 24.81
CA GLY A 201 -22.19 13.16 25.10
C GLY A 201 -22.83 14.39 25.79
N PRO A 202 -24.11 14.71 25.54
CA PRO A 202 -24.83 15.66 26.36
C PRO A 202 -24.88 15.15 27.81
N ARG A 203 -24.68 16.05 28.78
CA ARG A 203 -24.82 15.71 30.21
C ARG A 203 -26.25 15.27 30.50
N ILE A 204 -26.47 13.95 30.60
CA ILE A 204 -27.70 13.38 31.16
C ILE A 204 -27.40 13.03 32.61
N VAL A 205 -28.07 13.75 33.52
CA VAL A 205 -28.06 13.48 34.95
C VAL A 205 -28.91 12.23 35.21
N GLY A 206 -28.32 11.19 35.80
CA GLY A 206 -29.05 9.97 36.17
C GLY A 206 -28.12 8.82 36.56
N GLU A 207 -28.07 8.55 37.87
CA GLU A 207 -27.63 7.31 38.54
C GLU A 207 -26.38 6.53 38.05
N GLY A 208 -25.41 6.40 38.96
CA GLY A 208 -24.62 5.16 39.11
C GLY A 208 -23.71 4.77 37.95
N LEU A 209 -22.64 5.54 37.69
CA LEU A 209 -21.57 5.10 36.80
C LEU A 209 -20.86 3.86 37.39
N VAL A 210 -20.98 2.72 36.71
CA VAL A 210 -20.31 1.42 37.00
C VAL A 210 -18.78 1.56 37.16
N ILE A 211 -18.20 2.65 36.65
CA ILE A 211 -16.80 3.04 36.79
C ILE A 211 -16.42 3.23 38.27
N ASP A 212 -17.29 3.83 39.08
CA ASP A 212 -17.03 4.06 40.51
C ASP A 212 -17.04 2.75 41.29
N GLU A 213 -17.94 1.83 40.97
CA GLU A 213 -18.00 0.49 41.59
C GLU A 213 -16.70 -0.29 41.41
N TRP A 214 -16.11 -0.25 40.20
CA TRP A 214 -14.83 -0.93 39.91
C TRP A 214 -13.65 -0.29 40.64
N LYS A 215 -13.64 1.04 40.76
CA LYS A 215 -12.63 1.78 41.50
C LYS A 215 -12.71 1.48 43.00
N GLU A 216 -13.91 1.55 43.57
CA GLU A 216 -14.18 1.25 44.97
C GLU A 216 -13.91 -0.23 45.30
N ARG A 217 -14.18 -1.16 44.38
CA ARG A 217 -13.83 -2.59 44.54
C ARG A 217 -12.32 -2.83 44.55
N ARG A 218 -11.55 -2.07 43.77
CA ARG A 218 -10.07 -2.10 43.80
C ARG A 218 -9.52 -1.52 45.10
N GLU A 219 -10.06 -0.38 45.55
CA GLU A 219 -9.66 0.25 46.82
C GLU A 219 -9.99 -0.64 48.03
N ARG A 220 -11.17 -1.27 48.07
CA ARG A 220 -11.50 -2.29 49.09
C ARG A 220 -10.56 -3.50 49.08
N TYR A 221 -10.06 -3.91 47.91
CA TYR A 221 -9.13 -5.05 47.81
C TYR A 221 -7.74 -4.68 48.35
N LEU A 222 -7.24 -3.49 48.00
CA LEU A 222 -5.99 -2.94 48.54
C LEU A 222 -6.06 -2.71 50.06
N ALA A 223 -7.18 -2.20 50.57
CA ALA A 223 -7.39 -2.01 52.00
C ALA A 223 -7.36 -3.34 52.79
N ARG A 224 -7.90 -4.42 52.23
CA ARG A 224 -7.84 -5.76 52.85
C ARG A 224 -6.41 -6.31 52.90
N GLN A 225 -5.63 -6.17 51.82
CA GLN A 225 -4.22 -6.60 51.80
C GLN A 225 -3.36 -5.85 52.83
N GLN A 226 -3.67 -4.59 53.15
CA GLN A 226 -2.95 -3.84 54.17
C GLN A 226 -3.30 -4.23 55.61
N ILE A 227 -4.46 -4.88 55.82
CA ILE A 227 -4.88 -5.38 57.14
C ILE A 227 -4.33 -6.79 57.38
N GLU A 228 -4.43 -7.70 56.40
CA GLU A 228 -3.91 -9.07 56.51
C GLU A 228 -2.37 -9.16 56.61
N GLY A 229 -1.65 -8.05 56.37
CA GLY A 229 -0.19 -7.97 56.51
C GLY A 229 0.33 -7.58 57.90
N VAL A 230 -0.53 -7.31 58.88
CA VAL A 230 -0.13 -6.76 60.20
C VAL A 230 -0.25 -7.78 61.35
N ASP A 231 -1.14 -8.78 61.24
CA ASP A 231 -1.39 -9.78 62.30
C ASP A 231 -0.51 -11.04 62.17
N SER A 232 0.77 -10.88 61.85
CA SER A 232 1.76 -11.98 61.85
C SER A 232 3.18 -11.47 62.13
N ALA A 233 3.39 -10.96 63.34
CA ALA A 233 4.68 -10.67 63.97
C ALA A 233 4.61 -10.98 65.48
#